data_AF-A0A2T6ZBA1-F1
#
_entry.id   AF-A0A2T6ZBA1-F1
#
_cell.length_a   1.000
_cell.length_b   1.000
_cell.length_c   1.000
_cell.angle_alpha   90.00
_cell.angle_beta   90.00
_cell.angle_gamma   90.00
#
_symmetry.space_group_name_H-M   'P 1'
#
loop_
_entity.id
_entity.type
_entity.pdbx_description
1 polymer ?
#
loop_
_entity_poly.entity_id
_entity_poly.type
_entity_poly.pdbx_seq_one_letter_code
_entity_poly.pdbx_strand_id
1 'polypeptide(L)'
;SPEGLEDTCGAIILTATKITTEPEMIEGAEQALRDVLDQKELYIEHEPLTVGNQRGISLIHLPREMAIVKTELADTKMHATALEKRVFSLENQVRDLTISSVAYQQIRHRFLTRYGEITTPDLTPLARKQIQQGNAAAHGGDAKTDAELYRGSNERNDVDIFLDLYGFLPQVVWALTHMESINVLNLHAGIKADEREQMNPKFYKLFEKFTNAWMIAGFSSNYLDADVKKPKEVAAKNAFWEFYN
;
A
#
# COMPACT_ATOMS: atom_id res chain seq x y z
N SER A 1 31.09 -47.24 -29.23
CA SER A 1 29.83 -46.82 -29.86
C SER A 1 28.82 -46.56 -28.76
N PRO A 2 28.23 -45.37 -28.63
CA PRO A 2 27.14 -45.16 -27.70
C PRO A 2 25.85 -45.68 -28.34
N GLU A 3 25.22 -46.63 -27.68
CA GLU A 3 23.99 -47.31 -28.06
C GLU A 3 22.76 -46.42 -27.80
N GLY A 4 21.89 -46.33 -28.80
CA GLY A 4 20.43 -46.17 -28.72
C GLY A 4 19.84 -45.21 -27.69
N LEU A 5 19.85 -43.90 -27.98
CA LEU A 5 18.66 -43.09 -27.66
C LEU A 5 17.63 -43.45 -28.73
N GLU A 6 16.59 -44.20 -28.38
CA GLU A 6 15.50 -44.55 -29.29
C GLU A 6 14.96 -43.28 -29.97
N ASP A 7 14.87 -43.31 -31.31
CA ASP A 7 14.18 -42.32 -32.15
C ASP A 7 12.66 -42.32 -31.80
N THR A 8 12.32 -41.80 -30.63
CA THR A 8 10.95 -41.80 -30.09
C THR A 8 10.24 -40.53 -30.53
N CYS A 9 9.10 -40.70 -31.18
CA CYS A 9 8.21 -39.61 -31.55
C CYS A 9 7.16 -39.41 -30.44
N GLY A 10 6.99 -38.19 -29.97
CA GLY A 10 5.88 -37.86 -29.07
C GLY A 10 4.54 -38.02 -29.80
N ALA A 11 3.47 -38.33 -29.06
CA ALA A 11 2.11 -38.33 -29.60
C ALA A 11 1.17 -37.58 -28.66
N ILE A 12 0.39 -36.65 -29.19
CA ILE A 12 -0.58 -35.88 -28.41
C ILE A 12 -1.91 -35.75 -29.16
N ILE A 13 -3.00 -36.14 -28.51
CA ILE A 13 -4.35 -35.97 -29.03
C ILE A 13 -5.15 -35.19 -28.01
N LEU A 14 -5.76 -34.09 -28.46
CA LEU A 14 -6.67 -33.30 -27.64
C LEU A 14 -8.10 -33.44 -28.17
N THR A 15 -8.98 -33.95 -27.32
CA THR A 15 -10.42 -34.06 -27.58
C THR A 15 -11.21 -33.49 -26.40
N ALA A 16 -12.52 -33.33 -26.53
CA ALA A 16 -13.39 -32.84 -25.48
C ALA A 16 -14.59 -33.77 -25.33
N THR A 17 -14.97 -34.06 -24.09
CA THR A 17 -16.17 -34.82 -23.74
C THR A 17 -17.14 -33.93 -22.96
N LYS A 18 -18.41 -34.34 -22.90
CA LYS A 18 -19.44 -33.64 -22.14
C LYS A 18 -19.23 -33.89 -20.64
N ILE A 19 -19.49 -32.86 -19.82
CA ILE A 19 -19.46 -32.99 -18.36
C ILE A 19 -20.70 -33.76 -17.90
N THR A 20 -20.50 -34.92 -17.27
CA THR A 20 -21.55 -35.82 -16.76
C THR A 20 -21.07 -36.51 -15.47
N THR A 21 -21.62 -37.68 -15.11
CA THR A 21 -21.08 -38.47 -14.00
C THR A 21 -19.68 -39.01 -14.31
N GLU A 22 -18.84 -39.21 -13.30
CA GLU A 22 -17.46 -39.69 -13.47
C GLU A 22 -17.32 -40.93 -14.39
N PRO A 23 -18.10 -42.03 -14.23
CA PRO A 23 -17.98 -43.18 -15.12
C PRO A 23 -18.38 -42.86 -16.58
N GLU A 24 -19.42 -42.05 -16.78
CA GLU A 24 -19.85 -41.62 -18.12
C GLU A 24 -18.83 -40.67 -18.77
N MET A 25 -18.13 -39.84 -17.98
CA MET A 25 -17.05 -38.97 -18.48
C MET A 25 -15.84 -39.77 -18.96
N ILE A 26 -15.47 -40.84 -18.26
CA ILE A 26 -14.38 -41.74 -18.67
C ILE A 26 -14.75 -42.44 -19.98
N GLU A 27 -15.93 -43.07 -20.05
CA GLU A 27 -16.41 -43.76 -21.25
C GLU A 27 -16.51 -42.79 -22.45
N GLY A 28 -17.06 -41.60 -22.21
CA GLY A 28 -17.15 -40.56 -23.23
C GLY A 28 -15.79 -40.05 -23.71
N ALA A 29 -14.80 -39.93 -22.82
CA ALA A 29 -13.44 -39.55 -23.19
C ALA A 29 -12.74 -40.64 -24.02
N GLU A 30 -12.88 -41.91 -23.64
CA GLU A 30 -12.33 -43.05 -24.41
C GLU A 30 -12.92 -43.10 -25.82
N GLN A 31 -14.25 -42.94 -25.95
CA GLN A 31 -14.90 -42.93 -27.25
C GLN A 31 -14.44 -41.72 -28.08
N ALA A 32 -14.39 -40.53 -27.50
CA ALA A 32 -13.95 -39.32 -28.19
C ALA A 32 -12.48 -39.39 -28.66
N LEU A 33 -11.62 -40.14 -27.96
CA LEU A 33 -10.25 -40.41 -28.41
C LEU A 33 -10.22 -41.37 -29.60
N ARG A 34 -11.02 -42.44 -29.57
CA ARG A 34 -11.15 -43.39 -30.69
C ARG A 34 -11.66 -42.68 -31.94
N ASP A 35 -12.70 -41.87 -31.81
CA ASP A 35 -13.29 -41.12 -32.92
C ASP A 35 -12.26 -40.19 -33.61
N VAL A 36 -11.37 -39.56 -32.82
CA VAL A 36 -10.30 -38.70 -33.36
C VAL A 36 -9.21 -39.52 -34.05
N LEU A 37 -8.91 -40.73 -33.58
CA LEU A 37 -7.97 -41.64 -34.25
C LEU A 37 -8.53 -42.19 -35.57
N ASP A 38 -9.85 -42.37 -35.65
CA ASP A 38 -10.55 -42.83 -36.85
C ASP A 38 -10.70 -41.70 -37.90
N GLN A 39 -10.62 -40.43 -37.48
CA GLN A 39 -10.64 -39.25 -38.37
C GLN A 39 -9.22 -38.87 -38.83
N LYS A 40 -9.02 -38.85 -40.16
CA LYS A 40 -7.73 -39.11 -40.83
C LYS A 40 -6.61 -38.04 -40.79
N GLU A 41 -6.71 -36.93 -40.08
CA GLU A 41 -5.67 -35.88 -40.15
C GLU A 41 -4.90 -35.72 -38.83
N LEU A 42 -3.78 -36.44 -38.75
CA LEU A 42 -2.69 -36.18 -37.81
C LEU A 42 -1.63 -35.33 -38.51
N TYR A 43 -1.08 -34.38 -37.76
CA TYR A 43 -0.01 -33.48 -38.17
C TYR A 43 1.28 -33.86 -37.44
N ILE A 44 2.42 -33.51 -38.03
CA ILE A 44 3.74 -33.71 -37.43
C ILE A 44 4.33 -32.34 -37.16
N GLU A 45 4.67 -32.08 -35.91
CA GLU A 45 5.55 -30.99 -35.50
C GLU A 45 6.96 -31.56 -35.38
N HIS A 46 7.96 -30.85 -35.91
CA HIS A 46 9.33 -31.38 -35.97
C HIS A 46 10.20 -30.93 -34.80
N GLU A 47 9.78 -29.90 -34.07
CA GLU A 47 10.55 -29.33 -32.96
C GLU A 47 9.68 -29.04 -31.72
N PRO A 48 9.52 -30.01 -30.80
CA PRO A 48 10.03 -31.40 -30.81
C PRO A 48 9.21 -32.34 -31.73
N LEU A 49 9.84 -33.41 -32.23
CA LEU A 49 9.21 -34.42 -33.09
C LEU A 49 7.97 -35.06 -32.41
N THR A 50 6.79 -34.59 -32.81
CA THR A 50 5.51 -34.93 -32.17
C THR A 50 4.42 -35.08 -33.21
N VAL A 51 3.62 -36.13 -33.11
CA VAL A 51 2.45 -36.38 -33.96
C VAL A 51 1.18 -36.07 -33.17
N GLY A 52 0.20 -35.42 -33.78
CA GLY A 52 -1.05 -35.12 -33.09
C GLY A 52 -2.11 -34.51 -33.98
N ASN A 53 -3.34 -34.39 -33.46
CA ASN A 53 -4.34 -33.58 -34.13
C ASN A 53 -4.00 -32.09 -33.98
N GLN A 54 -4.59 -31.22 -34.82
CA GLN A 54 -4.27 -29.78 -34.84
C GLN A 54 -4.34 -29.12 -33.44
N ARG A 55 -5.34 -29.52 -32.65
CA ARG A 55 -5.52 -29.06 -31.27
C ARG A 55 -4.39 -29.52 -30.34
N GLY A 56 -3.95 -30.77 -30.44
CA GLY A 56 -2.84 -31.31 -29.66
C GLY A 56 -1.52 -30.63 -30.01
N ILE A 57 -1.25 -30.44 -31.30
CA ILE A 57 -0.04 -29.75 -31.78
C ILE A 57 0.06 -28.32 -31.21
N SER A 58 -1.05 -27.57 -31.14
CA SER A 58 -1.02 -26.21 -30.56
C SER A 58 -0.60 -26.14 -29.08
N LEU A 59 -0.60 -27.26 -28.34
CA LEU A 59 -0.20 -27.29 -26.94
C LEU A 59 1.30 -27.56 -26.73
N ILE A 60 2.03 -27.98 -27.78
CA ILE A 60 3.43 -28.41 -27.67
C ILE A 60 4.34 -27.28 -27.19
N HIS A 61 4.08 -26.05 -27.62
CA HIS A 61 4.91 -24.90 -27.29
C HIS A 61 4.56 -24.27 -25.93
N LEU A 62 3.42 -24.63 -25.33
CA LEU A 62 2.96 -24.02 -24.07
C LEU A 62 3.97 -24.15 -22.92
N PRO A 63 4.65 -25.30 -22.70
CA PRO A 63 5.66 -25.37 -21.64
C PRO A 63 6.81 -24.38 -21.83
N ARG A 64 7.23 -24.14 -23.08
CA ARG A 64 8.29 -23.18 -23.42
C ARG A 64 7.81 -21.75 -23.23
N GLU A 65 6.63 -21.42 -23.73
CA GLU A 65 6.01 -20.10 -23.53
C GLU A 65 5.80 -19.81 -22.04
N MET A 66 5.33 -20.81 -21.27
CA MET A 66 5.16 -20.68 -19.83
C MET A 66 6.50 -20.51 -19.10
N ALA A 67 7.58 -21.12 -19.57
CA ALA A 67 8.91 -20.89 -19.02
C ALA A 67 9.38 -19.44 -19.27
N ILE A 68 9.17 -18.92 -20.48
CA ILE A 68 9.49 -17.53 -20.85
C ILE A 68 8.69 -16.55 -19.97
N VAL A 69 7.38 -16.74 -19.87
CA VAL A 69 6.52 -15.90 -19.04
C VAL A 69 6.92 -15.95 -17.56
N LYS A 70 7.30 -17.13 -17.04
CA LYS A 70 7.81 -17.25 -15.66
C LYS A 70 9.10 -16.47 -15.45
N THR A 71 10.01 -16.50 -16.41
CA THR A 71 11.26 -15.72 -16.32
C THR A 71 10.99 -14.22 -16.38
N GLU A 72 10.17 -13.76 -17.32
CA GLU A 72 9.79 -12.33 -17.43
C GLU A 72 9.05 -11.83 -16.18
N LEU A 73 8.20 -12.68 -15.58
CA LEU A 73 7.51 -12.37 -14.33
C LEU A 73 8.49 -12.21 -13.17
N ALA A 74 9.49 -13.08 -13.08
CA ALA A 74 10.53 -12.98 -12.05
C ALA A 74 11.34 -11.69 -12.21
N ASP A 75 11.74 -11.35 -13.43
CA ASP A 75 12.48 -10.12 -13.74
C ASP A 75 11.64 -8.88 -13.43
N THR A 76 10.37 -8.87 -13.82
CA THR A 76 9.43 -7.78 -13.54
C THR A 76 9.26 -7.58 -12.03
N LYS A 77 9.14 -8.66 -11.25
CA LYS A 77 9.04 -8.61 -9.79
C LYS A 77 10.32 -8.05 -9.14
N MET A 78 11.48 -8.39 -9.68
CA MET A 78 12.76 -7.81 -9.23
C MET A 78 12.84 -6.30 -9.53
N HIS A 79 12.42 -5.88 -10.73
CA HIS A 79 12.37 -4.46 -11.08
C HIS A 79 11.38 -3.68 -10.21
N ALA A 80 10.19 -4.23 -9.94
CA ALA A 80 9.19 -3.62 -9.06
C ALA A 80 9.76 -3.38 -7.65
N THR A 81 10.34 -4.41 -7.04
CA THR A 81 10.95 -4.30 -5.70
C THR A 81 12.14 -3.34 -5.66
N ALA A 82 12.94 -3.25 -6.73
CA ALA A 82 14.01 -2.26 -6.83
C ALA A 82 13.48 -0.83 -6.95
N LEU A 83 12.41 -0.63 -7.72
CA LEU A 83 11.77 0.66 -7.89
C LEU A 83 11.12 1.14 -6.58
N GLU A 84 10.42 0.26 -5.87
CA GLU A 84 9.85 0.53 -4.53
C GLU A 84 10.92 1.04 -3.56
N LYS A 85 12.09 0.38 -3.49
CA LYS A 85 13.20 0.82 -2.66
C LYS A 85 13.72 2.21 -3.06
N ARG A 86 13.79 2.51 -4.35
CA ARG A 86 14.26 3.81 -4.85
C ARG A 86 13.25 4.92 -4.58
N VAL A 87 11.96 4.65 -4.74
CA VAL A 87 10.87 5.58 -4.37
C VAL A 87 10.95 5.89 -2.88
N PHE A 88 11.02 4.88 -2.02
CA PHE A 88 11.17 5.06 -0.57
C PHE A 88 12.39 5.90 -0.20
N SER A 89 13.54 5.66 -0.86
CA SER A 89 14.76 6.45 -0.64
C SER A 89 14.60 7.90 -1.08
N LEU A 90 13.98 8.16 -2.23
CA LEU A 90 13.78 9.52 -2.74
C LEU A 90 12.77 10.29 -1.89
N GLU A 91 11.70 9.64 -1.46
CA GLU A 91 10.71 10.21 -0.55
C GLU A 91 11.34 10.66 0.77
N ASN A 92 12.22 9.84 1.35
CA ASN A 92 12.96 10.21 2.55
C ASN A 92 13.90 11.40 2.31
N GLN A 93 14.64 11.42 1.20
CA GLN A 93 15.52 12.55 0.87
C GLN A 93 14.75 13.86 0.67
N VAL A 94 13.63 13.83 -0.06
CA VAL A 94 12.78 15.01 -0.26
C VAL A 94 12.22 15.49 1.07
N ARG A 95 11.81 14.58 1.96
CA ARG A 95 11.34 14.92 3.30
C ARG A 95 12.44 15.59 4.12
N ASP A 96 13.64 15.01 4.17
CA ASP A 96 14.77 15.55 4.94
C ASP A 96 15.16 16.95 4.45
N LEU A 97 15.19 17.14 3.12
CA LEU A 97 15.43 18.45 2.50
C LEU A 97 14.32 19.45 2.84
N THR A 98 13.06 19.01 2.85
CA THR A 98 11.92 19.86 3.19
C THR A 98 11.96 20.29 4.65
N ILE A 99 12.23 19.37 5.58
CA ILE A 99 12.39 19.66 7.01
C ILE A 99 13.57 20.60 7.24
N SER A 100 14.66 20.44 6.49
CA SER A 100 15.86 21.27 6.60
C SER A 100 15.69 22.66 5.95
N SER A 101 14.61 22.89 5.20
CA SER A 101 14.35 24.16 4.55
C SER A 101 13.89 25.21 5.56
N VAL A 102 14.74 26.21 5.80
CA VAL A 102 14.43 27.35 6.69
C VAL A 102 13.15 28.06 6.28
N ALA A 103 12.92 28.26 4.97
CA ALA A 103 11.71 28.92 4.48
C ALA A 103 10.45 28.10 4.81
N TYR A 104 10.53 26.77 4.73
CA TYR A 104 9.42 25.90 5.08
C TYR A 104 9.18 25.87 6.59
N GLN A 105 10.23 25.78 7.40
CA GLN A 105 10.15 25.89 8.86
C GLN A 105 9.50 27.22 9.30
N GLN A 106 9.80 28.34 8.61
CA GLN A 106 9.15 29.63 8.89
C GLN A 106 7.64 29.61 8.60
N ILE A 107 7.22 28.96 7.50
CA ILE A 107 5.80 28.77 7.18
C ILE A 107 5.12 27.94 8.28
N ARG A 108 5.76 26.86 8.73
CA ARG A 108 5.27 26.00 9.81
C ARG A 108 5.21 26.72 11.16
N HIS A 109 6.22 27.53 11.48
CA HIS A 109 6.22 28.35 12.69
C HIS A 109 5.06 29.37 12.68
N ARG A 110 4.78 29.99 11.53
CA ARG A 110 3.62 30.87 11.36
C ARG A 110 2.30 30.12 11.54
N PHE A 111 2.20 28.90 11.01
CA PHE A 111 1.01 28.05 11.18
C PHE A 111 0.72 27.78 12.67
N LEU A 112 1.71 27.32 13.43
CA LEU A 112 1.54 27.01 14.87
C LEU A 112 1.24 28.25 15.72
N THR A 113 1.99 29.34 15.52
CA THR A 113 1.73 30.61 16.24
C THR A 113 0.31 31.10 15.99
N ARG A 114 -0.14 31.00 14.74
CA ARG A 114 -1.47 31.43 14.37
C ARG A 114 -2.56 30.57 14.98
N TYR A 115 -2.36 29.25 14.99
CA TYR A 115 -3.28 28.34 15.65
C TYR A 115 -3.42 28.69 17.14
N GLY A 116 -2.32 28.91 17.85
CA GLY A 116 -2.34 29.33 19.26
C GLY A 116 -3.08 30.65 19.50
N GLU A 117 -2.85 31.65 18.65
CA GLU A 117 -3.59 32.93 18.72
C GLU A 117 -5.10 32.72 18.55
N ILE A 118 -5.51 31.86 17.61
CA ILE A 118 -6.91 31.55 17.37
C ILE A 118 -7.54 30.79 18.54
N THR A 119 -6.84 29.83 19.12
CA THR A 119 -7.35 29.00 20.23
C THR A 119 -7.30 29.71 21.58
N THR A 120 -6.71 30.91 21.64
CA THR A 120 -6.68 31.74 22.86
C THR A 120 -8.11 32.15 23.27
N PRO A 121 -8.52 31.93 24.53
CA PRO A 121 -9.90 32.13 24.98
C PRO A 121 -10.47 33.55 24.79
N ASP A 122 -9.61 34.58 24.82
CA ASP A 122 -10.03 35.98 24.83
C ASP A 122 -10.25 36.59 23.42
N LEU A 123 -10.09 35.81 22.35
CA LEU A 123 -10.22 36.33 20.99
C LEU A 123 -11.68 36.43 20.54
N THR A 124 -12.07 37.61 20.04
CA THR A 124 -13.40 37.80 19.45
C THR A 124 -13.55 36.99 18.15
N PRO A 125 -14.77 36.50 17.81
CA PRO A 125 -15.02 35.78 16.56
C PRO A 125 -14.64 36.55 15.29
N LEU A 126 -14.76 37.88 15.32
CA LEU A 126 -14.39 38.74 14.19
C LEU A 126 -12.87 38.81 14.01
N ALA A 127 -12.12 39.00 15.10
CA ALA A 127 -10.66 38.98 15.07
C ALA A 127 -10.17 37.63 14.53
N ARG A 128 -10.74 36.53 15.03
CA ARG A 128 -10.44 35.16 14.58
C ARG A 128 -10.62 34.96 13.07
N LYS A 129 -11.72 35.47 12.51
CA LYS A 129 -12.02 35.38 11.06
C LYS A 129 -11.06 36.21 10.20
N GLN A 130 -10.73 37.43 10.62
CA GLN A 130 -9.72 38.27 9.93
C GLN A 130 -8.35 37.60 9.95
N ILE A 131 -8.07 36.92 11.05
CA ILE A 131 -6.81 36.25 11.32
C ILE A 131 -6.60 35.03 10.39
N GLN A 132 -7.66 34.28 10.10
CA GLN A 132 -7.64 33.13 9.19
C GLN A 132 -7.55 33.47 7.70
N GLN A 133 -8.20 34.56 7.25
CA GLN A 133 -8.25 34.92 5.83
C GLN A 133 -6.86 35.17 5.20
N GLY A 134 -5.86 35.51 6.01
CA GLY A 134 -4.47 35.66 5.55
C GLY A 134 -3.66 34.37 5.39
N ASN A 135 -4.20 33.18 5.74
CA ASN A 135 -3.41 31.96 5.91
C ASN A 135 -3.82 30.79 4.99
N ALA A 136 -4.48 31.06 3.87
CA ALA A 136 -5.01 30.04 2.95
C ALA A 136 -3.96 29.13 2.27
N ALA A 137 -2.66 29.34 2.53
CA ALA A 137 -1.56 28.60 1.91
C ALA A 137 -1.02 27.41 2.76
N ALA A 138 -1.49 27.23 4.01
CA ALA A 138 -0.94 26.22 4.95
C ALA A 138 -2.03 25.30 5.54
N HIS A 139 -2.90 24.75 4.70
CA HIS A 139 -4.12 24.04 5.14
C HIS A 139 -3.93 22.60 5.64
N GLY A 140 -2.69 22.13 5.84
CA GLY A 140 -2.42 20.77 6.33
C GLY A 140 -1.54 20.77 7.57
N GLY A 141 -1.82 19.84 8.50
CA GLY A 141 -0.86 19.46 9.53
C GLY A 141 0.40 18.86 8.89
N ASP A 142 1.54 19.11 9.51
CA ASP A 142 2.80 18.43 9.23
C ASP A 142 3.49 18.14 10.56
N ALA A 143 3.04 17.07 11.21
CA ALA A 143 3.47 16.66 12.54
C ALA A 143 5.00 16.50 12.62
N LYS A 144 5.65 16.04 11.53
CA LYS A 144 7.09 15.83 11.51
C LYS A 144 7.85 17.15 11.51
N THR A 145 7.56 18.03 10.57
CA THR A 145 8.23 19.34 10.52
C THR A 145 7.88 20.17 11.75
N ASP A 146 6.62 20.15 12.17
CA ASP A 146 6.17 20.91 13.36
C ASP A 146 6.84 20.41 14.64
N ALA A 147 7.09 19.09 14.78
CA ALA A 147 7.79 18.54 15.94
C ALA A 147 9.26 18.98 15.97
N GLU A 148 9.92 19.09 14.82
CA GLU A 148 11.32 19.54 14.74
C GLU A 148 11.47 21.02 15.15
N LEU A 149 10.41 21.84 15.09
CA LEU A 149 10.43 23.22 15.61
C LEU A 149 10.56 23.29 17.15
N TYR A 150 10.34 22.18 17.84
CA TYR A 150 10.54 22.03 19.29
C TYR A 150 11.89 21.37 19.62
N ARG A 151 12.81 21.30 18.66
CA ARG A 151 14.12 20.66 18.80
C ARG A 151 15.27 21.65 18.53
N GLY A 152 16.25 21.74 19.43
CA GLY A 152 17.43 22.60 19.33
C GLY A 152 17.49 23.79 20.29
N SER A 153 18.01 24.93 19.83
CA SER A 153 18.29 26.11 20.68
C SER A 153 17.37 27.31 20.43
N ASN A 154 16.61 27.29 19.33
CA ASN A 154 15.55 28.26 19.01
C ASN A 154 14.19 27.57 19.04
N GLU A 155 13.98 26.75 20.08
CA GLU A 155 12.79 25.91 20.22
C GLU A 155 11.55 26.74 20.52
N ARG A 156 10.44 26.29 19.96
CA ARG A 156 9.12 26.65 20.48
C ARG A 156 8.94 26.09 21.89
N ASN A 157 8.30 26.85 22.77
CA ASN A 157 8.03 26.46 24.16
C ASN A 157 6.54 26.20 24.44
N ASP A 158 5.68 26.43 23.47
CA ASP A 158 4.23 26.29 23.55
C ASP A 158 3.78 24.85 23.20
N VAL A 159 4.33 23.87 23.92
CA VAL A 159 4.09 22.43 23.68
C VAL A 159 2.60 22.07 23.70
N ASP A 160 1.78 22.78 24.48
CA ASP A 160 0.34 22.58 24.54
C ASP A 160 -0.35 22.77 23.19
N ILE A 161 0.14 23.68 22.34
CA ILE A 161 -0.37 23.88 20.97
C ILE A 161 -0.13 22.63 20.13
N PHE A 162 1.08 22.06 20.22
CA PHE A 162 1.42 20.85 19.47
C PHE A 162 0.61 19.66 19.96
N LEU A 163 0.49 19.50 21.28
CA LEU A 163 -0.30 18.43 21.89
C LEU A 163 -1.77 18.53 21.48
N ASP A 164 -2.33 19.73 21.46
CA ASP A 164 -3.71 19.95 21.04
C ASP A 164 -3.92 19.60 19.55
N LEU A 165 -2.99 19.99 18.67
CA LEU A 165 -3.08 19.70 17.23
C LEU A 165 -2.86 18.24 16.88
N TYR A 166 -1.92 17.55 17.52
CA TYR A 166 -1.46 16.23 17.08
C TYR A 166 -1.75 15.10 18.06
N GLY A 167 -2.24 15.41 19.27
CA GLY A 167 -2.57 14.42 20.31
C GLY A 167 -1.35 13.78 20.98
N PHE A 168 -0.13 14.16 20.62
CA PHE A 168 1.12 13.63 21.16
C PHE A 168 2.12 14.73 21.45
N LEU A 169 3.10 14.43 22.31
CA LEU A 169 4.25 15.29 22.51
C LEU A 169 5.18 15.28 21.29
N PRO A 170 5.89 16.38 20.97
CA PRO A 170 6.86 16.43 19.87
C PRO A 170 7.88 15.30 19.91
N GLN A 171 8.34 14.93 21.11
CA GLN A 171 9.34 13.88 21.34
C GLN A 171 8.86 12.50 20.87
N VAL A 172 7.57 12.22 21.03
CA VAL A 172 6.97 10.98 20.51
C VAL A 172 7.05 11.00 18.99
N VAL A 173 6.67 12.13 18.37
CA VAL A 173 6.63 12.28 16.91
C VAL A 173 8.02 12.21 16.27
N TRP A 174 9.09 12.64 16.95
CA TRP A 174 10.47 12.46 16.46
C TRP A 174 10.80 11.00 16.16
N ALA A 175 10.34 10.08 17.01
CA ALA A 175 10.64 8.66 16.88
C ALA A 175 9.73 7.91 15.87
N LEU A 176 8.61 8.52 15.45
CA LEU A 176 7.67 7.86 14.53
C LEU A 176 8.26 7.73 13.13
N THR A 177 8.12 6.57 12.50
CA THR A 177 8.55 6.35 11.11
C THR A 177 7.41 5.91 10.20
N HIS A 178 6.29 5.48 10.78
CA HIS A 178 5.14 4.95 10.07
C HIS A 178 4.25 6.07 9.51
N MET A 179 4.24 6.20 8.19
CA MET A 179 3.68 7.37 7.51
C MET A 179 2.16 7.43 7.52
N GLU A 180 1.52 6.28 7.44
CA GLU A 180 0.08 6.14 7.46
C GLU A 180 -0.48 6.69 8.78
N SER A 181 0.21 6.43 9.90
CA SER A 181 -0.18 6.98 11.19
C SER A 181 0.15 8.47 11.31
N ILE A 182 1.28 8.93 10.78
CA ILE A 182 1.63 10.36 10.73
C ILE A 182 0.57 11.13 9.92
N ASN A 183 0.07 10.54 8.84
CA ASN A 183 -0.98 11.12 8.01
C ASN A 183 -2.30 11.26 8.78
N VAL A 184 -2.63 10.34 9.69
CA VAL A 184 -3.77 10.50 10.62
C VAL A 184 -3.59 11.72 11.52
N LEU A 185 -2.37 11.95 12.05
CA LEU A 185 -2.07 13.15 12.86
C LEU A 185 -2.18 14.43 12.03
N ASN A 186 -1.65 14.42 10.81
CA ASN A 186 -1.71 15.56 9.88
C ASN A 186 -3.14 15.91 9.49
N LEU A 187 -3.98 14.90 9.27
CA LEU A 187 -5.40 15.08 8.97
C LEU A 187 -6.14 15.67 10.17
N HIS A 188 -5.91 15.15 11.38
CA HIS A 188 -6.50 15.69 12.59
C HIS A 188 -6.10 17.16 12.82
N ALA A 189 -4.82 17.49 12.70
CA ALA A 189 -4.36 18.87 12.82
C ALA A 189 -4.93 19.79 11.73
N GLY A 190 -5.07 19.30 10.49
CA GLY A 190 -5.70 20.04 9.40
C GLY A 190 -7.16 20.38 9.68
N ILE A 191 -7.96 19.37 10.08
CA ILE A 191 -9.37 19.55 10.46
C ILE A 191 -9.50 20.44 11.68
N LYS A 192 -8.66 20.25 12.69
CA LYS A 192 -8.70 21.05 13.92
C LYS A 192 -8.32 22.51 13.71
N ALA A 193 -7.44 22.78 12.73
CA ALA A 193 -7.09 24.13 12.31
C ALA A 193 -8.12 24.77 11.36
N ASP A 194 -9.01 23.99 10.74
CA ASP A 194 -10.08 24.48 9.87
C ASP A 194 -11.42 24.58 10.62
N GLU A 195 -11.74 25.78 11.08
CA GLU A 195 -13.00 26.05 11.78
C GLU A 195 -14.23 26.10 10.85
N ARG A 196 -14.06 25.96 9.52
CA ARG A 196 -15.19 25.89 8.59
C ARG A 196 -15.87 24.54 8.60
N GLU A 197 -15.13 23.49 8.97
CA GLU A 197 -15.72 22.18 9.21
C GLU A 197 -16.41 22.20 10.57
N GLN A 198 -17.72 22.02 10.59
CA GLN A 198 -18.44 21.81 11.85
C GLN A 198 -17.75 20.67 12.61
N MET A 199 -17.34 20.97 13.83
CA MET A 199 -16.68 20.04 14.75
C MET A 199 -17.43 18.70 14.77
N ASN A 200 -16.91 17.71 14.05
CA ASN A 200 -17.54 16.40 13.93
C ASN A 200 -17.09 15.54 15.12
N PRO A 201 -17.92 15.33 16.16
CA PRO A 201 -17.47 14.64 17.37
C PRO A 201 -17.10 13.18 17.09
N LYS A 202 -17.68 12.58 16.04
CA LYS A 202 -17.33 11.22 15.59
C LYS A 202 -15.87 11.16 15.14
N PHE A 203 -15.40 12.16 14.39
CA PHE A 203 -14.02 12.22 13.91
C PHE A 203 -13.02 12.21 15.07
N TYR A 204 -13.19 13.10 16.05
CA TYR A 204 -12.31 13.16 17.23
C TYR A 204 -12.33 11.87 18.06
N LYS A 205 -13.50 11.25 18.21
CA LYS A 205 -13.63 9.96 18.89
C LYS A 205 -12.89 8.84 18.16
N LEU A 206 -12.96 8.82 16.82
CA LEU A 206 -12.23 7.85 16.00
C LEU A 206 -10.72 8.11 16.05
N PHE A 207 -10.30 9.37 16.02
CA PHE A 207 -8.91 9.77 16.18
C PHE A 207 -8.36 9.31 17.54
N GLU A 208 -9.07 9.60 18.63
CA GLU A 208 -8.70 9.17 19.98
C GLU A 208 -8.65 7.65 20.09
N LYS A 209 -9.63 6.94 19.51
CA LYS A 209 -9.64 5.47 19.48
C LYS A 209 -8.42 4.90 18.77
N PHE A 210 -8.06 5.47 17.61
CA PHE A 210 -6.86 5.06 16.87
C PHE A 210 -5.58 5.35 17.65
N THR A 211 -5.38 6.58 18.10
CA THR A 211 -4.15 7.00 18.80
C THR A 211 -3.93 6.21 20.08
N ASN A 212 -4.98 5.91 20.85
CA ASN A 212 -4.90 5.04 22.02
C ASN A 212 -4.53 3.60 21.65
N ALA A 213 -5.17 3.01 20.63
CA ALA A 213 -4.85 1.66 20.19
C ALA A 213 -3.41 1.54 19.68
N TRP A 214 -2.94 2.55 18.93
CA TRP A 214 -1.58 2.61 18.40
C TRP A 214 -0.53 2.78 19.51
N MET A 215 -0.81 3.63 20.50
CA MET A 215 0.03 3.79 21.69
C MET A 215 0.13 2.47 22.48
N ILE A 216 -0.98 1.76 22.69
CA ILE A 216 -0.99 0.44 23.35
C ILE A 216 -0.17 -0.59 22.58
N ALA A 217 -0.18 -0.51 21.25
CA ALA A 217 0.67 -1.31 20.36
C ALA A 217 2.15 -0.88 20.37
N GLY A 218 2.53 0.11 21.19
CA GLY A 218 3.91 0.60 21.32
C GLY A 218 4.37 1.37 20.10
N PHE A 219 3.47 2.08 19.42
CA PHE A 219 3.74 2.79 18.16
C PHE A 219 4.34 1.89 17.08
N SER A 220 3.94 0.61 17.06
CA SER A 220 4.32 -0.36 16.05
C SER A 220 4.17 0.26 14.65
N SER A 221 5.17 0.05 13.78
CA SER A 221 5.13 0.47 12.38
C SER A 221 4.64 -0.65 11.44
N ASN A 222 4.27 -1.79 12.00
CA ASN A 222 3.95 -3.01 11.25
C ASN A 222 2.50 -3.48 11.53
N TYR A 223 1.69 -2.64 12.18
CA TYR A 223 0.30 -2.99 12.50
C TYR A 223 -0.59 -3.08 11.26
N LEU A 224 -0.20 -2.49 10.12
CA LEU A 224 -0.92 -2.60 8.86
C LEU A 224 -0.59 -3.85 8.05
N ASP A 225 0.43 -4.62 8.44
CA ASP A 225 0.87 -5.81 7.73
C ASP A 225 -0.29 -6.81 7.54
N ALA A 226 -0.28 -7.51 6.41
CA ALA A 226 -1.35 -8.44 6.05
C ALA A 226 -1.48 -9.60 7.06
N ASP A 227 -0.37 -10.03 7.64
CA ASP A 227 -0.24 -11.19 8.52
C ASP A 227 -0.09 -10.84 10.01
N VAL A 228 -0.42 -9.61 10.40
CA VAL A 228 -0.36 -9.18 11.80
C VAL A 228 -1.27 -10.04 12.69
N LYS A 229 -0.70 -10.63 13.74
CA LYS A 229 -1.41 -11.53 14.67
C LYS A 229 -1.42 -11.05 16.11
N LYS A 230 -0.55 -10.11 16.50
CA LYS A 230 -0.46 -9.68 17.89
C LYS A 230 -1.73 -8.89 18.24
N PRO A 231 -2.45 -9.22 19.33
CA PRO A 231 -3.74 -8.60 19.64
C PRO A 231 -3.73 -7.07 19.67
N LYS A 232 -2.65 -6.47 20.18
CA LYS A 232 -2.48 -5.01 20.26
C LYS A 232 -2.32 -4.36 18.88
N GLU A 233 -1.53 -4.98 18.00
CA GLU A 233 -1.31 -4.49 16.63
C GLU A 233 -2.59 -4.67 15.79
N VAL A 234 -3.32 -5.78 15.96
CA VAL A 234 -4.64 -5.99 15.35
C VAL A 234 -5.65 -4.92 15.78
N ALA A 235 -5.66 -4.55 17.07
CA ALA A 235 -6.53 -3.49 17.57
C ALA A 235 -6.20 -2.12 16.93
N ALA A 236 -4.90 -1.80 16.79
CA ALA A 236 -4.46 -0.58 16.09
C ALA A 236 -4.87 -0.60 14.61
N LYS A 237 -4.74 -1.74 13.92
CA LYS A 237 -5.21 -1.93 12.53
C LYS A 237 -6.70 -1.66 12.38
N ASN A 238 -7.50 -2.26 13.26
CA ASN A 238 -8.95 -2.09 13.20
C ASN A 238 -9.36 -0.64 13.46
N ALA A 239 -8.77 0.01 14.48
CA ALA A 239 -9.04 1.40 14.79
C ALA A 239 -8.60 2.35 13.66
N PHE A 240 -7.50 2.05 12.97
CA PHE A 240 -7.05 2.79 11.79
C PHE A 240 -8.08 2.71 10.66
N TRP A 241 -8.52 1.50 10.29
CA TRP A 241 -9.52 1.37 9.22
C TRP A 241 -10.87 1.96 9.61
N GLU A 242 -11.25 1.90 10.87
CA GLU A 242 -12.47 2.57 11.36
C GLU A 242 -12.38 4.10 11.29
N PHE A 243 -11.18 4.67 11.42
CA PHE A 243 -10.97 6.12 11.25
C PHE A 243 -11.16 6.57 9.80
N TYR A 244 -10.81 5.73 8.81
CA TYR A 244 -10.95 6.05 7.38
C TYR A 244 -12.32 5.69 6.76
N ASN A 245 -13.22 5.06 7.52
CA ASN A 245 -14.56 4.64 7.08
C ASN A 245 -15.68 5.53 7.64
#